data_AF-A0ABC8T1K0-F1
#
_entry.id   AF-A0ABC8T1K0-F1
#
_cell.length_a   1.000
_cell.length_b   1.000
_cell.length_c   1.000
_cell.angle_alpha   90.00
_cell.angle_beta   90.00
_cell.angle_gamma   90.00
#
_symmetry.space_group_name_H-M   'P 1'
#
loop_
_entity.id
_entity.type
_entity.pdbx_description
1 polymer ?
#
loop_
_entity_poly.entity_id
_entity_poly.type
_entity_poly.pdbx_seq_one_letter_code
_entity_poly.pdbx_strand_id
1 'polypeptide(L)'
;MVAWKLWTEERALELIDTSVKDSYNLPEIFRCIHVGLLCVQQLPDDRPDMLSVVMMLSGESALPQPKQPGFLIEVQNEVHPSSSKHESCSANGVTITLLEAR
;
A
#
# COMPACT_ATOMS: atom_id res chain seq x y z
N MET A 1 -9.08 0.83 -3.22
CA MET A 1 -8.23 -0.09 -2.43
C MET A 1 -9.05 -0.78 -1.34
N VAL A 2 -9.33 -2.09 -1.48
CA VAL A 2 -10.22 -2.87 -0.59
C VAL A 2 -9.72 -2.88 0.87
N ALA A 3 -8.41 -3.07 1.07
CA ALA A 3 -7.80 -3.07 2.40
C ALA A 3 -7.98 -1.75 3.16
N TRP A 4 -7.79 -0.61 2.48
CA TRP A 4 -8.00 0.71 3.08
C TRP A 4 -9.45 0.90 3.52
N LYS A 5 -10.41 0.55 2.64
CA LYS A 5 -11.84 0.66 2.95
C LYS A 5 -12.20 -0.15 4.19
N LEU A 6 -11.81 -1.43 4.22
CA LEU A 6 -12.09 -2.31 5.35
C LEU A 6 -11.43 -1.82 6.63
N TRP A 7 -10.22 -1.27 6.56
CA TRP A 7 -9.56 -0.65 7.71
C TRP A 7 -10.35 0.54 8.26
N THR A 8 -10.77 1.47 7.38
CA THR A 8 -11.53 2.66 7.80
C THR A 8 -12.94 2.37 8.28
N GLU A 9 -13.52 1.23 7.87
CA GLU A 9 -14.84 0.75 8.31
C GLU A 9 -14.77 -0.15 9.55
N GLU A 10 -13.60 -0.29 10.20
CA GLU A 10 -13.37 -1.18 11.34
C GLU A 10 -13.62 -2.68 11.03
N ARG A 11 -13.49 -3.06 9.77
CA ARG A 11 -13.73 -4.41 9.22
C ARG A 11 -12.44 -5.10 8.78
N ALA A 12 -11.30 -4.74 9.38
CA ALA A 12 -9.99 -5.24 8.99
C ALA A 12 -9.84 -6.77 9.11
N LEU A 13 -10.64 -7.43 9.94
CA LEU A 13 -10.66 -8.89 10.05
C LEU A 13 -11.08 -9.60 8.74
N GLU A 14 -11.81 -8.91 7.87
CA GLU A 14 -12.19 -9.45 6.55
C GLU A 14 -11.01 -9.53 5.58
N LEU A 15 -9.85 -8.95 5.93
CA LEU A 15 -8.61 -9.11 5.17
C LEU A 15 -7.88 -10.42 5.47
N ILE A 16 -8.28 -11.13 6.52
CA ILE A 16 -7.60 -12.36 6.93
C ILE A 16 -8.01 -13.48 5.98
N ASP A 17 -7.02 -14.06 5.31
CA ASP A 17 -7.25 -15.20 4.44
C ASP A 17 -7.77 -16.39 5.26
N THR A 18 -8.81 -17.05 4.76
CA THR A 18 -9.45 -18.18 5.43
C THR A 18 -8.52 -19.38 5.65
N SER A 19 -7.43 -19.49 4.90
CA SER A 19 -6.39 -20.52 5.06
C SER A 19 -5.59 -20.37 6.36
N VAL A 20 -5.64 -19.21 7.02
CA VAL A 20 -4.86 -18.90 8.23
C VAL A 20 -5.68 -19.13 9.52
N LYS A 21 -6.96 -19.55 9.41
CA LYS A 21 -7.99 -19.50 10.47
C LYS A 21 -7.61 -20.04 11.86
N ASP A 22 -6.69 -20.99 11.96
CA ASP A 22 -6.38 -21.66 13.22
C ASP A 22 -4.97 -21.36 13.77
N SER A 23 -4.21 -20.47 13.12
CA SER A 23 -2.77 -20.28 13.44
C SER A 23 -2.35 -18.84 13.70
N TYR A 24 -3.27 -17.87 13.78
CA TYR A 24 -2.90 -16.46 13.95
C TYR A 24 -3.19 -15.89 15.33
N ASN A 25 -2.32 -14.98 15.75
CA ASN A 25 -2.52 -14.10 16.89
C ASN A 25 -3.18 -12.80 16.40
N LEU A 26 -4.39 -12.49 16.89
CA LEU A 26 -5.15 -11.30 16.46
C LEU A 26 -4.37 -9.99 16.60
N PRO A 27 -3.77 -9.67 17.77
CA PRO A 27 -2.88 -8.51 17.93
C PRO A 27 -1.78 -8.41 16.87
N GLU A 28 -1.10 -9.52 16.56
CA GLU A 28 -0.06 -9.54 15.52
C GLU A 28 -0.63 -9.26 14.14
N ILE A 29 -1.77 -9.84 13.79
CA ILE A 29 -2.45 -9.57 12.52
C ILE A 29 -2.84 -8.10 12.39
N PHE A 30 -3.46 -7.51 13.42
CA PHE A 30 -3.81 -6.10 13.41
C PHE A 30 -2.57 -5.21 13.27
N ARG A 31 -1.49 -5.54 13.98
CA ARG A 31 -0.21 -4.84 13.86
C ARG A 31 0.36 -4.96 12.44
N CYS A 32 0.34 -6.15 11.84
CA CYS A 32 0.78 -6.37 10.45
C CYS A 32 -0.05 -5.56 9.45
N ILE A 33 -1.38 -5.55 9.57
CA ILE A 33 -2.27 -4.76 8.70
C ILE A 33 -1.94 -3.27 8.85
N HIS A 34 -1.81 -2.78 10.10
CA HIS A 34 -1.52 -1.39 10.40
C HIS A 34 -0.18 -0.95 9.80
N VAL A 35 0.89 -1.74 10.00
CA VAL A 35 2.23 -1.46 9.45
C VAL A 35 2.22 -1.55 7.93
N GLY A 36 1.52 -2.52 7.35
CA GLY A 36 1.33 -2.62 5.90
C GLY A 36 0.69 -1.36 5.31
N LEU A 37 -0.31 -0.80 5.98
CA LEU A 37 -0.94 0.47 5.57
C LEU A 37 0.01 1.66 5.66
N LEU A 38 0.85 1.75 6.70
CA LEU A 38 1.87 2.80 6.83
C LEU A 38 2.89 2.76 5.68
N CYS A 39 3.26 1.56 5.21
CA CYS A 39 4.23 1.38 4.14
C CYS A 39 3.75 1.85 2.76
N VAL A 40 2.42 1.94 2.55
CA VAL A 40 1.81 2.27 1.25
C VAL A 40 1.16 3.65 1.22
N GLN A 41 1.48 4.50 2.20
CA GLN A 41 0.95 5.86 2.27
C GLN A 41 1.28 6.68 1.03
N GLN A 42 0.37 7.60 0.70
CA GLN A 42 0.44 8.41 -0.52
C GLN A 42 1.74 9.19 -0.62
N LEU A 43 2.06 9.97 0.42
CA LEU A 43 3.28 10.74 0.47
C LEU A 43 4.45 9.81 0.83
N PRO A 44 5.54 9.79 0.04
CA PRO A 44 6.73 9.00 0.35
C PRO A 44 7.31 9.31 1.73
N ASP A 45 7.30 10.58 2.13
CA ASP A 45 7.85 11.05 3.41
C ASP A 45 7.07 10.54 4.63
N ASP A 46 5.82 10.11 4.44
CA ASP A 46 5.04 9.52 5.52
C ASP A 46 5.37 8.04 5.74
N ARG A 47 6.03 7.37 4.77
CA ARG A 47 6.31 5.93 4.85
C ARG A 47 7.47 5.67 5.83
N PRO A 48 7.36 4.69 6.74
CA PRO A 48 8.44 4.35 7.64
C PRO A 48 9.63 3.77 6.87
N ASP A 49 10.84 4.04 7.35
CA ASP A 49 12.02 3.29 6.91
C ASP A 49 11.97 1.83 7.38
N MET A 50 12.81 0.96 6.79
CA MET A 50 12.81 -0.47 7.10
C MET A 50 13.16 -0.78 8.56
N LEU A 51 14.01 0.01 9.21
CA LEU A 51 14.36 -0.21 10.61
C LEU A 51 13.15 0.04 11.51
N SER A 52 12.44 1.13 11.25
CA SER A 52 11.20 1.49 11.92
C SER A 52 10.13 0.41 11.72
N VAL A 53 10.00 -0.13 10.50
CA VAL A 53 9.09 -1.26 10.21
C VAL A 53 9.41 -2.47 11.08
N VAL A 54 10.69 -2.84 11.22
CA VAL A 54 11.08 -3.99 12.07
C VAL A 54 10.70 -3.74 13.53
N MET A 55 11.03 -2.57 14.10
CA MET A 55 10.64 -2.23 15.47
C MET A 55 9.12 -2.22 15.67
N MET A 56 8.39 -1.71 14.66
CA MET A 56 6.93 -1.72 14.62
C MET A 56 6.35 -3.12 14.48
N LEU A 57 7.05 -4.10 13.91
CA LEU A 57 6.56 -5.48 13.86
C LEU A 57 6.91 -6.23 15.15
N SER A 58 8.08 -5.97 15.74
CA SER A 58 8.53 -6.57 17.01
C SER A 58 7.72 -6.13 18.24
N GLY A 59 6.85 -5.14 18.12
CA GLY A 59 6.08 -4.61 19.26
C GLY A 59 6.82 -3.55 20.08
N GLU A 60 8.02 -3.16 19.67
CA GLU A 60 8.92 -2.27 20.42
C GLU A 60 8.60 -0.78 20.23
N SER A 61 7.69 -0.45 19.31
CA SER A 61 7.26 0.93 19.05
C SER A 61 5.74 1.08 19.00
N ALA A 62 5.30 2.29 19.34
CA ALA A 62 3.93 2.76 19.12
C ALA A 62 3.70 3.01 17.63
N LEU A 63 2.49 2.73 17.15
CA LEU A 63 2.14 2.87 15.74
C LEU A 63 1.39 4.18 15.50
N PRO A 64 1.86 5.07 14.59
CA PRO A 64 1.10 6.25 14.20
C PRO A 64 -0.14 5.85 13.39
N GLN A 65 -1.17 6.71 13.35
CA GLN A 65 -2.38 6.40 12.58
C GLN A 65 -2.08 6.38 11.07
N PRO A 66 -2.51 5.34 10.32
CA PRO A 66 -2.27 5.29 8.88
C PRO A 66 -3.05 6.38 8.14
N LYS A 67 -2.41 7.01 7.17
CA LYS A 67 -3.00 7.97 6.23
C LYS A 67 -3.42 7.28 4.93
N GLN A 68 -4.06 8.05 4.05
CA GLN A 68 -4.53 7.57 2.76
C GLN A 68 -3.39 6.95 1.93
N PRO A 69 -3.58 5.74 1.35
CA PRO A 69 -2.61 5.10 0.48
C PRO A 69 -2.45 5.80 -0.88
N GLY A 70 -1.27 5.67 -1.48
CA GLY A 70 -0.94 6.33 -2.76
C GLY A 70 -1.66 5.77 -3.99
N PHE A 71 -2.08 4.52 -3.93
CA PHE A 71 -2.68 3.78 -5.06
C PHE A 71 -4.20 4.00 -5.20
N LEU A 72 -4.73 5.14 -4.72
CA LEU A 72 -6.14 5.51 -4.89
C LEU A 72 -6.45 6.19 -6.23
N ILE A 73 -5.51 6.16 -7.17
CA ILE A 73 -5.66 6.69 -8.53
C ILE A 73 -5.96 5.48 -9.46
N GLU A 74 -6.99 5.62 -10.31
CA GLU A 74 -7.54 4.65 -11.29
C GLU A 74 -8.70 3.71 -10.91
N VAL A 75 -9.78 4.20 -10.26
CA VAL A 75 -11.13 3.62 -10.52
C VAL A 75 -12.22 4.71 -10.67
N GLN A 76 -11.84 5.95 -10.99
CA GLN A 76 -12.81 7.05 -11.21
C GLN A 76 -12.77 7.64 -12.63
N ASN A 77 -12.08 6.99 -13.58
CA ASN A 77 -12.03 7.43 -14.98
C ASN A 77 -13.11 6.78 -15.87
N GLU A 78 -14.30 6.56 -15.34
CA GLU A 78 -15.49 6.36 -16.15
C GLU A 78 -16.52 7.35 -15.61
N VAL A 79 -17.02 8.26 -16.47
CA VAL A 79 -18.06 9.29 -16.21
C VAL A 79 -17.55 10.70 -15.81
N HIS A 80 -16.90 11.42 -16.74
CA HIS A 80 -17.50 12.51 -17.54
C HIS A 80 -16.47 13.50 -18.13
N PRO A 81 -16.76 14.08 -19.32
CA PRO A 81 -15.81 14.85 -20.12
C PRO A 81 -15.81 16.33 -19.71
N SER A 82 -14.64 16.95 -19.55
CA SER A 82 -14.35 18.32 -20.02
C SER A 82 -13.01 18.85 -19.49
N SER A 83 -12.18 19.25 -20.46
CA SER A 83 -11.28 20.42 -20.48
C SER A 83 -9.96 20.44 -19.70
N SER A 84 -8.88 20.31 -20.50
CA SER A 84 -7.59 21.01 -20.45
C SER A 84 -6.65 20.67 -19.28
N LYS A 85 -5.41 20.23 -19.47
CA LYS A 85 -4.43 20.48 -20.53
C LYS A 85 -3.60 19.22 -20.79
N HIS A 86 -3.23 19.06 -22.05
CA HIS A 86 -2.32 18.03 -22.54
C HIS A 86 -0.91 18.35 -22.05
N GLU A 87 -0.42 17.64 -21.04
CA GLU A 87 1.03 17.50 -20.80
C GLU A 87 1.36 16.03 -20.77
N SER A 88 2.26 15.68 -21.69
CA SER A 88 2.46 14.36 -22.25
C SER A 88 2.87 13.33 -21.20
N CYS A 89 2.23 12.16 -21.22
CA CYS A 89 2.74 10.98 -20.55
C CYS A 89 4.19 10.74 -21.00
N SER A 90 5.15 10.78 -20.08
CA SER A 90 6.51 10.30 -20.35
C SER A 90 6.42 8.80 -20.58
N ALA A 91 6.43 8.38 -21.84
CA ALA A 91 6.67 6.99 -22.20
C ALA A 91 8.11 6.67 -21.81
N ASN A 92 8.30 6.00 -20.66
CA ASN A 92 9.61 5.49 -20.28
C ASN A 92 10.09 4.53 -21.36
N GLY A 93 11.06 4.97 -22.18
CA GLY A 93 11.67 4.18 -23.23
C GLY A 93 12.40 2.98 -22.63
N VAL A 94 11.78 1.81 -22.71
CA VAL A 94 12.42 0.54 -22.40
C VAL A 94 13.57 0.35 -23.39
N THR A 95 14.81 0.43 -22.92
CA THR A 95 15.99 0.14 -23.73
C THR A 95 16.33 -1.33 -23.57
N ILE A 96 16.10 -2.13 -24.62
CA ILE A 96 16.52 -3.53 -24.65
C ILE A 96 18.01 -3.56 -24.97
N THR A 97 18.83 -4.01 -24.02
CA THR A 97 20.26 -4.27 -24.25
C THR A 97 20.41 -5.68 -24.83
N LEU A 98 21.02 -5.78 -26.01
CA LEU A 98 21.32 -7.06 -26.66
C LEU A 98 22.57 -7.65 -25.98
N LEU A 99 22.44 -8.82 -25.33
CA LEU A 99 23.58 -9.55 -24.77
C LEU A 99 24.30 -10.30 -25.90
N GLU A 100 25.55 -9.92 -26.16
CA GLU A 100 26.43 -10.63 -27.09
C GLU A 100 27.22 -11.70 -26.31
N ALA A 101 27.05 -12.97 -26.68
CA ALA A 101 27.82 -14.07 -26.10
C ALA A 101 29.23 -14.08 -26.71
N ARG A 102 30.26 -14.17 -25.87
CA ARG A 102 31.63 -14.49 -26.27
C ARG A 102 31.93 -15.96 -26.07
#